data_AF-A0A8C3NN97-F1
#
_entry.id   AF-A0A8C3NN97-F1
#
_cell.length_a   1.000
_cell.length_b   1.000
_cell.length_c   1.000
_cell.angle_alpha   90.00
_cell.angle_beta   90.00
_cell.angle_gamma   90.00
#
_symmetry.space_group_name_H-M   'P 1'
#
loop_
_entity.id
_entity.type
_entity.pdbx_description
1 polymer ?
#
loop_
_entity_poly.entity_id
_entity_poly.type
_entity_poly.pdbx_seq_one_letter_code
_entity_poly.pdbx_strand_id
1 'polypeptide(L)'
;MATSRSEDEESLAGPKRGPATPVGTVPKRRSSSRFIKRRKFDDELVESSLAKSSRAKGGVTQVSPRCHSGVTPQVSRAVPPRPPPGPAPPALPKRLKKSKPSPAPRDLGRWKPADDLLLINAVLQVRFSCRFTLREIQERWYSLLYDPVICKLSCQAMRQLHPEAVAAIQSKVLFSKAEEQLLTRVPSSPVPSLDTFQELLQRHPAVFYPARTPKALQLHWQLLRQYHLLQDQTVQPLPKGDQVLNFSDAEELLDDGKLRDVRDEVLEHELTVADRRQKREIRQLEQELHRWQVLVDSITGMSSPDFDSQTLAVLRGRMVRYLMRSREITLGRATKDNQIDVDLALEGPAWKISRKQGVIKLKNNGEFFIANEGRRPIFIDGRPVLGGSKWKLSNNSVVEIASLRFVFLINHELIAMIRSEAARLGHQ
;
A
#
# COMPACT_ATOMS: atom_id res chain seq x y z
N MET A 1 49.71 56.32 2.81
CA MET A 1 50.38 56.85 1.60
C MET A 1 50.24 55.84 0.46
N ALA A 2 50.67 56.20 -0.75
CA ALA A 2 50.31 55.51 -1.98
C ALA A 2 51.23 54.34 -2.38
N THR A 3 50.80 53.68 -3.45
CA THR A 3 51.34 52.52 -4.16
C THR A 3 52.76 52.63 -4.71
N SER A 4 53.44 51.48 -4.76
CA SER A 4 54.49 51.05 -5.71
C SER A 4 54.93 49.64 -5.28
N ARG A 5 55.40 48.68 -6.07
CA ARG A 5 55.53 48.39 -7.52
C ARG A 5 56.49 47.19 -7.57
N SER A 6 56.17 46.11 -8.25
CA SER A 6 57.19 45.22 -8.84
C SER A 6 56.52 44.44 -9.96
N GLU A 7 57.02 44.59 -11.18
CA GLU A 7 56.75 43.74 -12.33
C GLU A 7 58.10 43.14 -12.72
N ASP A 8 58.14 41.86 -13.07
CA ASP A 8 59.24 41.28 -13.84
C ASP A 8 58.67 40.11 -14.67
N GLU A 9 59.17 39.96 -15.89
CA GLU A 9 58.66 39.08 -16.93
C GLU A 9 59.81 38.22 -17.49
N GLU A 10 59.58 36.93 -17.74
CA GLU A 10 60.10 36.10 -18.85
C GLU A 10 59.92 34.60 -18.55
N SER A 11 59.93 33.66 -19.51
CA SER A 11 59.36 33.63 -20.86
C SER A 11 59.39 32.16 -21.37
N LEU A 12 58.61 31.83 -22.41
CA LEU A 12 58.75 30.65 -23.31
C LEU A 12 58.63 29.22 -22.70
N ALA A 13 58.11 28.18 -23.39
CA ALA A 13 57.26 28.10 -24.58
C ALA A 13 56.50 26.74 -24.62
N GLY A 14 55.40 26.67 -25.38
CA GLY A 14 54.76 25.42 -25.82
C GLY A 14 55.45 24.82 -27.07
N PRO A 15 54.78 24.08 -27.99
CA PRO A 15 53.33 23.91 -28.22
C PRO A 15 52.90 22.41 -28.06
N LYS A 16 51.82 21.80 -28.57
CA LYS A 16 50.84 22.03 -29.67
C LYS A 16 49.41 21.58 -29.24
N ARG A 17 48.44 21.59 -30.18
CA ARG A 17 47.01 21.27 -29.97
C ARG A 17 46.58 19.93 -30.60
N GLY A 18 45.47 19.38 -30.09
CA GLY A 18 44.54 18.47 -30.78
C GLY A 18 43.08 19.02 -30.71
N PRO A 19 42.13 18.55 -31.54
CA PRO A 19 40.85 19.24 -31.79
C PRO A 19 39.70 18.90 -30.82
N ALA A 20 38.55 19.56 -31.00
CA ALA A 20 37.37 19.53 -30.11
C ALA A 20 36.04 19.22 -30.86
N THR A 21 34.91 19.31 -30.13
CA THR A 21 33.48 19.12 -30.55
C THR A 21 32.98 17.65 -30.60
N PRO A 22 31.65 17.37 -30.50
CA PRO A 22 30.52 18.15 -29.96
C PRO A 22 29.62 17.39 -28.94
N VAL A 23 28.48 18.00 -28.60
CA VAL A 23 27.39 17.63 -27.67
C VAL A 23 26.85 16.19 -27.74
N GLY A 24 26.67 15.57 -26.56
CA GLY A 24 25.46 14.80 -26.20
C GLY A 24 25.42 13.29 -26.46
N THR A 25 25.34 12.48 -25.40
CA THR A 25 24.81 11.09 -25.45
C THR A 25 24.37 10.59 -24.07
N VAL A 26 23.35 9.72 -24.02
CA VAL A 26 22.85 9.09 -22.79
C VAL A 26 23.74 7.90 -22.39
N PRO A 27 24.10 7.71 -21.09
CA PRO A 27 24.98 6.62 -20.67
C PRO A 27 24.34 5.24 -20.91
N LYS A 28 24.99 4.41 -21.75
CA LYS A 28 24.51 3.06 -22.09
C LYS A 28 24.58 2.11 -20.90
N ARG A 29 23.48 1.39 -20.67
CA ARG A 29 23.31 0.40 -19.60
C ARG A 29 24.16 -0.85 -19.87
N ARG A 30 24.97 -1.27 -18.89
CA ARG A 30 25.91 -2.41 -18.97
C ARG A 30 25.16 -3.75 -19.18
N SER A 31 25.25 -4.34 -20.37
CA SER A 31 24.72 -5.68 -20.69
C SER A 31 25.81 -6.76 -20.51
N SER A 32 25.42 -7.97 -20.07
CA SER A 32 26.35 -9.08 -19.83
C SER A 32 26.20 -10.18 -20.87
N SER A 33 27.29 -10.52 -21.56
CA SER A 33 27.39 -11.58 -22.57
C SER A 33 27.44 -12.99 -21.95
N ARG A 34 26.35 -13.44 -21.30
CA ARG A 34 26.20 -14.82 -20.81
C ARG A 34 25.07 -15.56 -21.54
N PHE A 35 25.44 -16.65 -22.20
CA PHE A 35 24.61 -17.43 -23.10
C PHE A 35 23.63 -18.33 -22.32
N ILE A 36 22.32 -18.09 -22.40
CA ILE A 36 21.29 -18.89 -21.74
C ILE A 36 20.59 -19.77 -22.78
N LYS A 37 20.86 -21.08 -22.75
CA LYS A 37 20.21 -22.06 -23.63
C LYS A 37 18.73 -22.23 -23.25
N ARG A 38 17.82 -21.69 -24.08
CA ARG A 38 16.41 -22.11 -24.13
C ARG A 38 16.22 -23.22 -25.17
N ARG A 39 15.20 -24.07 -25.02
CA ARG A 39 14.78 -25.07 -26.02
C ARG A 39 13.27 -25.01 -26.21
N LYS A 40 12.83 -24.69 -27.44
CA LYS A 40 11.49 -24.92 -28.04
C LYS A 40 10.30 -24.25 -27.31
N PHE A 41 9.29 -23.66 -27.95
CA PHE A 41 8.83 -23.74 -29.35
C PHE A 41 8.62 -22.31 -29.94
N ASP A 42 8.00 -22.21 -31.12
CA ASP A 42 7.99 -21.04 -32.03
C ASP A 42 7.49 -19.68 -31.49
N ASP A 43 8.07 -18.62 -32.07
CA ASP A 43 7.54 -17.25 -32.12
C ASP A 43 7.03 -16.98 -33.55
N GLU A 44 5.71 -16.97 -33.79
CA GLU A 44 5.15 -16.41 -35.03
C GLU A 44 4.87 -14.91 -34.85
N LEU A 45 5.50 -14.09 -35.72
CA LEU A 45 5.31 -12.65 -35.78
C LEU A 45 4.10 -12.32 -36.68
N VAL A 46 3.06 -11.69 -36.11
CA VAL A 46 1.97 -11.08 -36.89
C VAL A 46 1.77 -9.64 -36.46
N GLU A 47 2.04 -8.72 -37.39
CA GLU A 47 1.81 -7.29 -37.21
C GLU A 47 0.32 -6.96 -37.34
N SER A 48 -0.28 -6.33 -36.34
CA SER A 48 -1.68 -5.91 -36.38
C SER A 48 -1.83 -4.43 -36.72
N SER A 49 -2.33 -4.10 -37.90
CA SER A 49 -2.72 -2.73 -38.28
C SER A 49 -3.85 -2.69 -39.31
N LEU A 50 -4.66 -1.63 -39.24
CA LEU A 50 -5.66 -1.19 -40.23
C LEU A 50 -6.88 -2.09 -40.53
N ALA A 51 -7.90 -1.95 -39.67
CA ALA A 51 -9.21 -1.33 -39.96
C ALA A 51 -10.04 -1.61 -41.25
N LYS A 52 -11.37 -1.51 -41.09
CA LYS A 52 -12.48 -1.31 -42.07
C LYS A 52 -13.07 -2.53 -42.82
N SER A 53 -14.17 -3.04 -42.26
CA SER A 53 -15.51 -3.21 -42.89
C SER A 53 -15.65 -3.30 -44.44
N SER A 54 -16.21 -4.41 -44.94
CA SER A 54 -17.08 -4.41 -46.14
C SER A 54 -18.06 -5.61 -46.27
N ARG A 55 -19.32 -5.33 -45.94
CA ARG A 55 -20.64 -5.84 -46.44
C ARG A 55 -20.75 -6.98 -47.51
N ALA A 56 -21.25 -8.14 -47.05
CA ALA A 56 -22.39 -8.94 -47.59
C ALA A 56 -22.30 -9.91 -48.82
N LYS A 57 -23.31 -10.82 -48.86
CA LYS A 57 -23.67 -11.91 -49.82
C LYS A 57 -22.74 -13.15 -49.86
N GLY A 58 -23.25 -14.39 -49.98
CA GLY A 58 -24.64 -14.87 -49.80
C GLY A 58 -24.95 -16.26 -50.39
N GLY A 59 -25.50 -17.18 -49.57
CA GLY A 59 -26.08 -18.48 -49.98
C GLY A 59 -25.08 -19.62 -50.26
N VAL A 60 -25.48 -20.89 -50.42
CA VAL A 60 -26.75 -21.58 -50.06
C VAL A 60 -26.56 -23.13 -50.15
N THR A 61 -27.28 -23.94 -49.35
CA THR A 61 -27.40 -25.44 -49.43
C THR A 61 -26.11 -26.29 -49.25
N GLN A 62 -26.12 -27.59 -48.84
CA GLN A 62 -27.03 -28.47 -48.08
C GLN A 62 -26.28 -29.79 -47.72
N VAL A 63 -26.95 -30.73 -47.04
CA VAL A 63 -26.67 -32.18 -46.94
C VAL A 63 -25.55 -32.63 -45.98
N SER A 64 -25.96 -33.37 -44.95
CA SER A 64 -25.15 -34.44 -44.34
C SER A 64 -25.58 -35.78 -44.94
N PRO A 65 -24.69 -36.79 -44.93
CA PRO A 65 -25.13 -38.07 -44.38
C PRO A 65 -24.29 -38.55 -43.19
N ARG A 66 -24.91 -39.46 -42.46
CA ARG A 66 -24.39 -40.26 -41.34
C ARG A 66 -23.76 -41.54 -41.90
N CYS A 67 -22.88 -42.23 -41.15
CA CYS A 67 -22.95 -43.69 -40.89
C CYS A 67 -21.67 -44.31 -40.26
N HIS A 68 -21.89 -45.05 -39.16
CA HIS A 68 -21.28 -46.36 -38.81
C HIS A 68 -19.75 -46.53 -38.61
N SER A 69 -19.24 -47.60 -37.96
CA SER A 69 -19.68 -48.33 -36.75
C SER A 69 -18.55 -49.29 -36.26
N GLY A 70 -18.55 -49.66 -34.97
CA GLY A 70 -17.69 -50.71 -34.39
C GLY A 70 -16.24 -50.30 -34.08
N VAL A 71 -15.44 -51.06 -33.30
CA VAL A 71 -15.69 -52.25 -32.45
C VAL A 71 -14.82 -52.12 -31.17
N THR A 72 -15.19 -52.77 -30.05
CA THR A 72 -14.42 -52.78 -28.79
C THR A 72 -13.32 -53.87 -28.77
N PRO A 73 -12.42 -53.89 -27.77
CA PRO A 73 -12.73 -54.64 -26.53
C PRO A 73 -12.25 -53.95 -25.22
N GLN A 74 -12.67 -54.51 -24.08
CA GLN A 74 -12.22 -54.12 -22.73
C GLN A 74 -10.89 -54.79 -22.35
N VAL A 75 -10.10 -54.14 -21.48
CA VAL A 75 -9.33 -54.85 -20.43
C VAL A 75 -9.40 -54.06 -19.12
N SER A 76 -9.88 -54.70 -18.06
CA SER A 76 -9.84 -54.20 -16.67
C SER A 76 -8.62 -54.77 -15.93
N ARG A 77 -8.05 -54.05 -14.95
CA ARG A 77 -7.04 -54.64 -14.05
C ARG A 77 -7.31 -54.32 -12.58
N ALA A 78 -7.15 -55.33 -11.73
CA ALA A 78 -7.71 -55.39 -10.38
C ALA A 78 -6.71 -55.05 -9.25
N VAL A 79 -7.23 -55.05 -8.02
CA VAL A 79 -6.55 -54.73 -6.74
C VAL A 79 -6.14 -56.02 -6.01
N PRO A 80 -4.96 -56.10 -5.36
CA PRO A 80 -4.56 -57.24 -4.53
C PRO A 80 -5.11 -57.19 -3.08
N PRO A 81 -5.31 -58.34 -2.39
CA PRO A 81 -6.10 -58.43 -1.14
C PRO A 81 -5.30 -58.37 0.18
N ARG A 82 -6.03 -58.38 1.31
CA ARG A 82 -5.52 -58.52 2.71
C ARG A 82 -5.53 -59.98 3.22
N PRO A 83 -4.66 -60.34 4.20
CA PRO A 83 -4.76 -61.56 5.01
C PRO A 83 -5.59 -61.38 6.33
N PRO A 84 -5.96 -62.49 7.03
CA PRO A 84 -6.87 -62.51 8.20
C PRO A 84 -6.16 -62.41 9.60
N PRO A 85 -6.90 -62.42 10.75
CA PRO A 85 -6.38 -61.98 12.05
C PRO A 85 -6.26 -63.03 13.20
N GLY A 86 -5.44 -62.70 14.22
CA GLY A 86 -5.43 -63.27 15.59
C GLY A 86 -4.12 -63.98 16.00
N PRO A 87 -3.82 -64.19 17.31
CA PRO A 87 -4.40 -63.64 18.55
C PRO A 87 -3.43 -62.68 19.31
N ALA A 88 -3.70 -62.32 20.58
CA ALA A 88 -2.90 -61.37 21.40
C ALA A 88 -2.48 -61.96 22.76
N PRO A 89 -1.31 -61.56 23.32
CA PRO A 89 -1.26 -60.81 24.60
C PRO A 89 0.00 -59.88 24.71
N PRO A 90 0.38 -59.33 25.90
CA PRO A 90 -0.38 -58.60 26.93
C PRO A 90 0.01 -57.08 26.94
N ALA A 91 -0.14 -56.35 28.07
CA ALA A 91 -0.32 -54.88 28.05
C ALA A 91 0.64 -54.01 28.91
N LEU A 92 1.04 -52.86 28.33
CA LEU A 92 1.38 -51.55 28.95
C LEU A 92 2.61 -51.46 29.90
N PRO A 93 3.30 -50.29 29.96
CA PRO A 93 2.82 -49.17 30.78
C PRO A 93 2.29 -47.94 30.01
N LYS A 94 1.63 -47.03 30.74
CA LYS A 94 0.94 -45.83 30.20
C LYS A 94 1.89 -44.64 30.12
N ARG A 95 2.00 -43.99 28.94
CA ARG A 95 2.61 -42.66 28.78
C ARG A 95 1.52 -41.58 28.79
N LEU A 96 1.73 -40.48 29.53
CA LEU A 96 0.71 -39.46 29.78
C LEU A 96 0.19 -38.80 28.48
N LYS A 97 -1.07 -38.36 28.52
CA LYS A 97 -1.72 -37.54 27.48
C LYS A 97 -0.83 -36.35 27.12
N LYS A 98 -0.24 -36.36 25.93
CA LYS A 98 0.30 -35.12 25.34
C LYS A 98 -0.89 -34.30 24.84
N SER A 99 -0.98 -33.05 25.26
CA SER A 99 -1.97 -32.10 24.75
C SER A 99 -1.85 -31.96 23.24
N LYS A 100 -2.96 -31.63 22.56
CA LYS A 100 -2.92 -31.27 21.13
C LYS A 100 -1.90 -30.13 20.95
N PRO A 101 -0.97 -30.20 19.99
CA PRO A 101 -0.15 -29.05 19.67
C PRO A 101 -1.06 -27.90 19.23
N SER A 102 -0.78 -26.69 19.70
CA SER A 102 -1.36 -25.47 19.15
C SER A 102 -1.03 -25.36 17.65
N PRO A 103 -1.87 -24.70 16.84
CA PRO A 103 -1.53 -24.44 15.45
C PRO A 103 -0.24 -23.61 15.39
N ALA A 104 0.78 -24.12 14.71
CA ALA A 104 2.07 -23.43 14.60
C ALA A 104 1.88 -22.03 13.98
N PRO A 105 2.51 -20.96 14.54
CA PRO A 105 2.43 -19.62 13.98
C PRO A 105 2.98 -19.63 12.55
N ARG A 106 2.22 -19.12 11.58
CA ARG A 106 2.61 -19.13 10.16
C ARG A 106 3.66 -18.08 9.81
N ASP A 107 4.04 -17.26 10.80
CA ASP A 107 4.69 -15.97 10.64
C ASP A 107 6.16 -15.97 11.10
N LEU A 108 6.67 -17.12 11.56
CA LEU A 108 8.08 -17.32 11.97
C LEU A 108 9.08 -16.98 10.85
N GLY A 109 8.69 -17.11 9.57
CA GLY A 109 9.54 -16.75 8.43
C GLY A 109 9.56 -15.26 8.07
N ARG A 110 8.78 -14.41 8.77
CA ARG A 110 8.65 -12.98 8.46
C ARG A 110 9.53 -12.08 9.34
N TRP A 111 9.76 -12.48 10.59
CA TRP A 111 10.61 -11.75 11.54
C TRP A 111 12.09 -12.06 11.27
N LYS A 112 12.93 -11.02 11.15
CA LYS A 112 14.38 -11.19 11.05
C LYS A 112 15.01 -11.13 12.45
N PRO A 113 16.19 -11.73 12.67
CA PRO A 113 16.88 -11.59 13.97
C PRO A 113 17.25 -10.13 14.27
N ALA A 114 17.46 -9.32 13.23
CA ALA A 114 17.60 -7.87 13.35
C ALA A 114 16.34 -7.19 13.90
N ASP A 115 15.14 -7.65 13.55
CA ASP A 115 13.87 -7.11 14.06
C ASP A 115 13.64 -7.53 15.52
N ASP A 116 14.01 -8.75 15.90
CA ASP A 116 13.96 -9.21 17.31
C ASP A 116 14.92 -8.39 18.19
N LEU A 117 16.15 -8.15 17.72
CA LEU A 117 17.14 -7.35 18.44
C LEU A 117 16.70 -5.88 18.58
N LEU A 118 16.07 -5.34 17.54
CA LEU A 118 15.49 -4.00 17.52
C LEU A 118 14.32 -3.88 18.51
N LEU A 119 13.45 -4.89 18.55
CA LEU A 119 12.32 -4.97 19.48
C LEU A 119 12.78 -5.08 20.95
N ILE A 120 13.87 -5.80 21.22
CA ILE A 120 14.42 -5.95 22.58
C ILE A 120 15.06 -4.64 23.09
N ASN A 121 15.81 -3.91 22.25
CA ASN A 121 16.60 -2.78 22.72
C ASN A 121 15.98 -1.39 22.45
N ALA A 122 14.99 -1.26 21.57
CA ALA A 122 14.55 0.05 21.06
C ALA A 122 13.04 0.14 20.72
N VAL A 123 12.16 -0.48 21.51
CA VAL A 123 10.69 -0.58 21.29
C VAL A 123 10.01 0.67 20.71
N LEU A 124 10.41 1.88 21.12
CA LEU A 124 9.60 3.10 20.98
C LEU A 124 9.80 3.91 19.69
N GLN A 125 10.93 3.81 18.97
CA GLN A 125 11.28 4.81 17.92
C GLN A 125 12.00 4.27 16.67
N VAL A 126 11.73 3.04 16.20
CA VAL A 126 12.45 2.46 15.05
C VAL A 126 11.58 1.71 14.04
N ARG A 127 12.04 1.72 12.78
CA ARG A 127 11.42 1.02 11.66
C ARG A 127 11.97 -0.39 11.54
N PHE A 128 11.10 -1.39 11.76
CA PHE A 128 11.35 -2.80 11.44
C PHE A 128 11.51 -3.02 9.94
N SER A 129 12.05 -4.19 9.57
CA SER A 129 12.37 -4.58 8.19
C SER A 129 11.14 -4.75 7.28
N CYS A 130 9.93 -4.79 7.84
CA CYS A 130 8.67 -4.59 7.13
C CYS A 130 7.60 -3.96 8.05
N ARG A 131 6.45 -3.57 7.49
CA ARG A 131 5.36 -2.95 8.27
C ARG A 131 4.60 -3.98 9.10
N PHE A 132 4.88 -4.06 10.40
CA PHE A 132 4.08 -4.81 11.37
C PHE A 132 2.99 -3.92 11.98
N THR A 133 1.86 -4.52 12.33
CA THR A 133 0.81 -3.92 13.15
C THR A 133 1.17 -3.99 14.64
N LEU A 134 0.57 -3.12 15.46
CA LEU A 134 0.76 -3.14 16.92
C LEU A 134 0.49 -4.52 17.54
N ARG A 135 -0.54 -5.22 17.03
CA ARG A 135 -0.89 -6.57 17.47
C ARG A 135 0.21 -7.60 17.15
N GLU A 136 0.75 -7.59 15.92
CA GLU A 136 1.84 -8.51 15.55
C GLU A 136 3.11 -8.24 16.38
N ILE A 137 3.40 -6.98 16.70
CA ILE A 137 4.53 -6.58 17.56
C ILE A 137 4.30 -7.09 18.99
N GLN A 138 3.09 -6.94 19.54
CA GLN A 138 2.72 -7.48 20.85
C GLN A 138 2.81 -9.02 20.87
N GLU A 139 2.21 -9.72 19.91
CA GLU A 139 2.26 -11.18 19.82
C GLU A 139 3.71 -11.70 19.67
N ARG A 140 4.58 -10.97 18.95
CA ARG A 140 6.02 -11.28 18.89
C ARG A 140 6.73 -11.04 20.23
N TRP A 141 6.43 -9.95 20.92
CA TRP A 141 6.98 -9.63 22.24
C TRP A 141 6.62 -10.70 23.28
N TYR A 142 5.33 -11.07 23.35
CA TYR A 142 4.88 -12.20 24.18
C TYR A 142 5.57 -13.51 23.79
N SER A 143 5.80 -13.77 22.49
CA SER A 143 6.53 -14.96 22.04
C SER A 143 8.00 -14.96 22.50
N LEU A 144 8.70 -13.82 22.43
CA LEU A 144 10.11 -13.70 22.85
C LEU A 144 10.30 -13.82 24.37
N LEU A 145 9.30 -13.43 25.16
CA LEU A 145 9.32 -13.51 26.62
C LEU A 145 8.85 -14.87 27.17
N TYR A 146 7.79 -15.46 26.59
CA TYR A 146 7.08 -16.59 27.21
C TYR A 146 7.14 -17.92 26.44
N ASP A 147 7.55 -17.93 25.17
CA ASP A 147 7.84 -19.18 24.44
C ASP A 147 9.34 -19.52 24.54
N PRO A 148 9.74 -20.55 25.32
CA PRO A 148 11.15 -20.88 25.55
C PRO A 148 11.84 -21.51 24.33
N VAL A 149 11.09 -21.87 23.28
CA VAL A 149 11.64 -22.37 22.01
C VAL A 149 11.94 -21.18 21.09
N ILE A 150 10.98 -20.26 20.93
CA ILE A 150 11.16 -19.04 20.13
C ILE A 150 12.24 -18.16 20.74
N CYS A 151 12.21 -17.94 22.06
CA CYS A 151 13.22 -17.17 22.80
C CYS A 151 14.65 -17.70 22.53
N LYS A 152 14.86 -19.02 22.65
CA LYS A 152 16.16 -19.65 22.39
C LYS A 152 16.60 -19.52 20.93
N LEU A 153 15.69 -19.75 19.98
CA LEU A 153 15.99 -19.68 18.55
C LEU A 153 16.35 -18.25 18.12
N SER A 154 15.57 -17.25 18.56
CA SER A 154 15.88 -15.84 18.31
C SER A 154 17.17 -15.40 19.01
N CYS A 155 17.44 -15.84 20.25
CA CYS A 155 18.73 -15.59 20.90
C CYS A 155 19.93 -16.18 20.14
N GLN A 156 19.79 -17.38 19.57
CA GLN A 156 20.83 -17.98 18.74
C GLN A 156 21.02 -17.19 17.43
N ALA A 157 19.94 -16.84 16.75
CA ALA A 157 19.99 -16.13 15.47
C ALA A 157 20.47 -14.67 15.61
N MET A 158 20.17 -13.99 16.71
CA MET A 158 20.69 -12.65 17.01
C MET A 158 22.21 -12.67 17.21
N ARG A 159 22.77 -13.70 17.86
CA ARG A 159 24.23 -13.89 18.00
C ARG A 159 24.95 -14.22 16.70
N GLN A 160 24.21 -14.57 15.63
CA GLN A 160 24.73 -14.85 14.29
C GLN A 160 24.63 -13.64 13.34
N LEU A 161 24.16 -12.48 13.82
CA LEU A 161 24.17 -11.23 13.04
C LEU A 161 25.60 -10.71 12.84
N HIS A 162 25.84 -10.06 11.69
CA HIS A 162 27.10 -9.37 11.44
C HIS A 162 27.33 -8.25 12.48
N PRO A 163 28.53 -8.08 13.07
CA PRO A 163 28.77 -7.09 14.12
C PRO A 163 28.38 -5.66 13.75
N GLU A 164 28.57 -5.27 12.48
CA GLU A 164 28.13 -3.97 11.94
C GLU A 164 26.61 -3.77 12.02
N ALA A 165 25.82 -4.81 11.72
CA ALA A 165 24.36 -4.75 11.79
C ALA A 165 23.88 -4.68 13.25
N VAL A 166 24.59 -5.35 14.16
CA VAL A 166 24.37 -5.25 15.61
C VAL A 166 24.67 -3.82 16.09
N ALA A 167 25.84 -3.27 15.74
CA ALA A 167 26.22 -1.90 16.08
C ALA A 167 25.25 -0.85 15.50
N ALA A 168 24.76 -1.04 14.26
CA ALA A 168 23.78 -0.16 13.62
C ALA A 168 22.33 -0.28 14.16
N ILE A 169 22.06 -1.27 15.02
CA ILE A 169 20.85 -1.36 15.85
C ILE A 169 21.13 -0.73 17.21
N GLN A 170 22.26 -1.07 17.83
CA GLN A 170 22.66 -0.58 19.15
C GLN A 170 22.89 0.94 19.21
N SER A 171 23.33 1.56 18.11
CA SER A 171 23.45 3.02 18.00
C SER A 171 22.12 3.78 18.06
N LYS A 172 20.98 3.08 17.94
CA LYS A 172 19.62 3.62 18.02
C LYS A 172 18.94 3.34 19.36
N VAL A 173 19.65 2.74 20.32
CA VAL A 173 19.15 2.50 21.66
C VAL A 173 19.07 3.82 22.39
N LEU A 174 17.90 4.13 22.95
CA LEU A 174 17.65 5.36 23.70
C LEU A 174 18.64 5.49 24.86
N PHE A 175 18.96 6.72 25.24
CA PHE A 175 19.77 6.95 26.44
C PHE A 175 18.94 6.64 27.68
N SER A 176 19.54 6.00 28.67
CA SER A 176 18.90 5.80 29.97
C SER A 176 19.04 7.07 30.82
N LYS A 177 18.10 7.30 31.75
CA LYS A 177 18.17 8.42 32.68
C LYS A 177 19.49 8.50 33.47
N ALA A 178 20.16 7.37 33.69
CA ALA A 178 21.46 7.32 34.35
C ALA A 178 22.63 7.72 33.42
N GLU A 179 22.53 7.43 32.12
CA GLU A 179 23.48 7.95 31.11
C GLU A 179 23.31 9.47 30.94
N GLU A 180 22.07 9.94 30.88
CA GLU A 180 21.72 11.37 30.80
C GLU A 180 22.18 12.14 32.05
N GLN A 181 22.03 11.57 33.26
CA GLN A 181 22.53 12.16 34.51
C GLN A 181 24.06 12.28 34.58
N LEU A 182 24.82 11.48 33.80
CA LEU A 182 26.26 11.64 33.67
C LEU A 182 26.61 12.67 32.59
N LEU A 183 25.91 12.68 31.45
CA LEU A 183 26.16 13.63 30.36
C LEU A 183 25.77 15.07 30.73
N THR A 184 24.70 15.26 31.50
CA THR A 184 24.27 16.58 32.00
C THR A 184 25.22 17.19 33.04
N ARG A 185 26.23 16.44 33.52
CA ARG A 185 27.32 16.95 34.38
C ARG A 185 28.56 17.41 33.60
N VAL A 186 28.61 17.15 32.28
CA VAL A 186 29.72 17.59 31.44
C VAL A 186 29.48 19.06 31.05
N PRO A 187 30.34 20.01 31.44
CA PRO A 187 30.06 21.43 31.33
C PRO A 187 29.93 21.91 29.88
N SER A 188 29.03 22.87 29.67
CA SER A 188 28.70 23.50 28.38
C SER A 188 29.84 24.34 27.77
N SER A 189 30.80 24.76 28.59
CA SER A 189 31.96 25.59 28.24
C SER A 189 33.17 25.29 29.13
N PRO A 190 34.40 25.19 28.58
CA PRO A 190 34.72 25.11 27.15
C PRO A 190 34.13 23.84 26.53
N VAL A 191 34.02 23.79 25.19
CA VAL A 191 33.46 22.61 24.51
C VAL A 191 34.36 21.39 24.75
N PRO A 192 33.84 20.29 25.35
CA PRO A 192 34.62 19.10 25.68
C PRO A 192 35.14 18.38 24.44
N SER A 193 36.35 17.84 24.53
CA SER A 193 36.97 17.05 23.46
C SER A 193 36.32 15.67 23.36
N LEU A 194 36.66 14.92 22.30
CA LEU A 194 36.21 13.54 22.15
C LEU A 194 36.74 12.65 23.29
N ASP A 195 37.94 12.96 23.79
CA ASP A 195 38.65 12.25 24.86
C ASP A 195 37.90 12.37 26.20
N THR A 196 37.27 13.50 26.48
CA THR A 196 36.40 13.68 27.67
C THR A 196 35.27 12.65 27.69
N PHE A 197 34.64 12.38 26.55
CA PHE A 197 33.60 11.35 26.43
C PHE A 197 34.16 9.93 26.41
N GLN A 198 35.44 9.75 26.05
CA GLN A 198 36.13 8.46 26.14
C GLN A 198 36.50 8.12 27.60
N GLU A 199 37.02 9.07 28.38
CA GLU A 199 37.22 8.89 29.82
C GLU A 199 35.89 8.62 30.53
N LEU A 200 34.83 9.37 30.20
CA LEU A 200 33.50 9.20 30.82
C LEU A 200 32.94 7.77 30.63
N LEU A 201 33.17 7.15 29.46
CA LEU A 201 32.82 5.76 29.19
C LEU A 201 33.68 4.77 30.00
N GLN A 202 34.99 4.99 30.05
CA GLN A 202 35.93 4.13 30.80
C GLN A 202 35.70 4.21 32.32
N ARG A 203 35.22 5.36 32.82
CA ARG A 203 34.95 5.64 34.23
C ARG A 203 33.59 5.12 34.71
N HIS A 204 32.61 4.97 33.80
CA HIS A 204 31.26 4.49 34.13
C HIS A 204 30.75 3.33 33.22
N PRO A 205 31.54 2.26 33.00
CA PRO A 205 31.20 1.19 32.05
C PRO A 205 29.99 0.33 32.46
N ALA A 206 29.54 0.43 33.72
CA ALA A 206 28.33 -0.22 34.21
C ALA A 206 27.06 0.64 34.07
N VAL A 207 27.18 1.92 33.68
CA VAL A 207 26.06 2.85 33.51
C VAL A 207 25.74 3.07 32.03
N PHE A 208 26.78 3.19 31.19
CA PHE A 208 26.61 3.31 29.75
C PHE A 208 26.29 1.97 29.08
N TYR A 209 25.41 1.99 28.09
CA TYR A 209 25.11 0.80 27.29
C TYR A 209 26.39 0.30 26.58
N PRO A 210 26.73 -1.01 26.57
CA PRO A 210 28.07 -1.49 26.16
C PRO A 210 28.53 -1.17 24.73
N ALA A 211 27.63 -0.70 23.87
CA ALA A 211 27.92 -0.29 22.49
C ALA A 211 27.91 1.25 22.28
N ARG A 212 27.87 2.04 23.35
CA ARG A 212 28.10 3.49 23.26
C ARG A 212 29.51 3.78 22.75
N THR A 213 29.65 4.87 22.01
CA THR A 213 30.94 5.39 21.54
C THR A 213 31.12 6.84 22.00
N PRO A 214 32.35 7.34 22.14
CA PRO A 214 32.59 8.74 22.54
C PRO A 214 31.85 9.74 21.63
N LYS A 215 31.78 9.44 20.33
CA LYS A 215 31.06 10.25 19.33
C LYS A 215 29.53 10.22 19.52
N ALA A 216 28.95 9.09 19.94
CA ALA A 216 27.53 9.01 20.25
C ALA A 216 27.16 9.82 21.51
N LEU A 217 28.02 9.80 22.53
CA LEU A 217 27.89 10.63 23.73
C LEU A 217 28.02 12.11 23.38
N GLN A 218 29.04 12.49 22.59
CA GLN A 218 29.23 13.87 22.15
C GLN A 218 28.03 14.42 21.37
N LEU A 219 27.45 13.63 20.46
CA LEU A 219 26.25 14.01 19.71
C LEU A 219 25.02 14.18 20.62
N HIS A 220 24.82 13.29 21.59
CA HIS A 220 23.71 13.42 22.54
C HIS A 220 23.91 14.61 23.50
N TRP A 221 25.13 14.83 23.97
CA TRP A 221 25.49 16.01 24.77
C TRP A 221 25.32 17.32 23.97
N GLN A 222 25.60 17.33 22.67
CA GLN A 222 25.33 18.49 21.81
C GLN A 222 23.82 18.80 21.73
N LEU A 223 22.95 17.78 21.68
CA LEU A 223 21.51 17.95 21.74
C LEU A 223 21.05 18.45 23.12
N LEU A 224 21.55 17.87 24.21
CA LEU A 224 21.28 18.36 25.57
C LEU A 224 21.69 19.83 25.73
N ARG A 225 22.85 20.22 25.18
CA ARG A 225 23.34 21.60 25.15
C ARG A 225 22.45 22.53 24.34
N GLN A 226 21.98 22.09 23.18
CA GLN A 226 21.05 22.86 22.34
C GLN A 226 19.72 23.13 23.07
N TYR A 227 19.17 22.12 23.75
CA TYR A 227 17.91 22.22 24.49
C TYR A 227 18.06 22.77 25.92
N HIS A 228 19.25 23.28 26.30
CA HIS A 228 19.51 23.88 27.61
C HIS A 228 19.26 22.91 28.79
N LEU A 229 19.64 21.65 28.63
CA LEU A 229 19.39 20.55 29.58
C LEU A 229 20.63 20.14 30.41
N LEU A 230 21.78 20.80 30.23
CA LEU A 230 22.97 20.58 31.07
C LEU A 230 22.84 21.28 32.43
N GLN A 231 23.47 20.75 33.48
CA GLN A 231 23.34 21.25 34.85
C GLN A 231 23.99 22.63 35.08
N ASP A 232 24.94 23.03 34.22
CA ASP A 232 25.55 24.36 34.20
C ASP A 232 24.80 25.36 33.30
N GLN A 233 23.84 24.89 32.50
CA GLN A 233 22.97 25.76 31.71
C GLN A 233 21.77 26.22 32.52
N THR A 234 21.94 27.32 33.25
CA THR A 234 20.78 28.11 33.69
C THR A 234 20.01 28.59 32.47
N VAL A 235 18.69 28.34 32.43
CA VAL A 235 17.80 29.06 31.50
C VAL A 235 17.97 30.55 31.80
N GLN A 236 18.47 31.31 30.82
CA GLN A 236 18.61 32.77 30.95
C GLN A 236 17.21 33.36 31.18
N PRO A 237 17.00 34.22 32.19
CA PRO A 237 15.77 34.99 32.28
C PRO A 237 15.65 35.85 31.01
N LEU A 238 14.45 35.89 30.42
CA LEU A 238 14.16 36.39 29.07
C LEU A 238 15.03 37.60 28.67
N PRO A 239 15.84 37.50 27.59
CA PRO A 239 16.69 38.60 27.14
C PRO A 239 15.87 39.87 26.90
N LYS A 240 16.26 40.98 27.53
CA LYS A 240 15.55 42.27 27.43
C LYS A 240 15.89 43.04 26.13
N GLY A 241 15.94 42.34 25.00
CA GLY A 241 16.26 42.85 23.67
C GLY A 241 16.34 41.74 22.62
N ASP A 242 16.28 42.13 21.34
CA ASP A 242 15.93 41.36 20.11
C ASP A 242 16.63 40.00 19.82
N GLN A 243 17.45 39.44 20.71
CA GLN A 243 18.06 38.12 20.52
C GLN A 243 17.10 36.98 20.86
N VAL A 244 16.20 36.71 19.92
CA VAL A 244 15.34 35.50 19.90
C VAL A 244 16.22 34.25 19.80
N LEU A 245 16.27 33.45 20.86
CA LEU A 245 17.10 32.22 20.91
C LEU A 245 16.32 30.94 20.54
N ASN A 246 14.99 30.99 20.55
CA ASN A 246 14.10 29.87 20.32
C ASN A 246 12.77 30.34 19.71
N PHE A 247 12.08 29.45 18.97
CA PHE A 247 10.80 29.76 18.31
C PHE A 247 9.67 30.08 19.31
N SER A 248 9.66 29.45 20.49
CA SER A 248 8.65 29.75 21.52
C SER A 248 8.84 31.17 22.09
N ASP A 249 10.09 31.58 22.30
CA ASP A 249 10.46 32.91 22.78
C ASP A 249 10.12 33.98 21.72
N ALA A 250 10.17 33.61 20.43
CA ALA A 250 9.70 34.45 19.32
C ALA A 250 8.19 34.64 19.37
N GLU A 251 7.44 33.56 19.60
CA GLU A 251 5.98 33.52 19.63
C GLU A 251 5.42 34.31 20.83
N GLU A 252 6.04 34.21 22.01
CA GLU A 252 5.64 34.98 23.21
C GLU A 252 5.93 36.51 23.09
N LEU A 253 6.78 36.91 22.13
CA LEU A 253 7.01 38.32 21.79
C LEU A 253 6.07 38.85 20.69
N LEU A 254 5.24 37.99 20.07
CA LEU A 254 4.25 38.43 19.09
C LEU A 254 2.99 38.96 19.78
N ASP A 255 2.81 40.27 19.69
CA ASP A 255 1.59 40.95 20.09
C ASP A 255 0.47 40.65 19.07
N ASP A 256 -0.48 39.78 19.43
CA ASP A 256 -1.70 39.47 18.66
C ASP A 256 -2.49 40.73 18.24
N GLY A 257 -2.37 41.83 18.99
CA GLY A 257 -2.96 43.12 18.63
C GLY A 257 -2.32 43.76 17.40
N LYS A 258 -1.05 43.46 17.12
CA LYS A 258 -0.29 43.89 15.93
C LYS A 258 -0.36 42.88 14.78
N LEU A 259 -0.66 41.61 15.06
CA LEU A 259 -0.97 40.59 14.04
C LEU A 259 -2.38 40.74 13.44
N ARG A 260 -3.17 41.70 13.92
CA ARG A 260 -4.37 42.16 13.20
C ARG A 260 -3.93 42.95 11.98
N ASP A 261 -3.94 42.29 10.82
CA ASP A 261 -3.74 42.94 9.53
C ASP A 261 -4.52 44.25 9.46
N VAL A 262 -3.81 45.35 9.19
CA VAL A 262 -4.45 46.64 8.86
C VAL A 262 -5.24 46.39 7.59
N ARG A 263 -6.58 46.39 7.69
CA ARG A 263 -7.48 45.90 6.65
C ARG A 263 -7.21 46.59 5.31
N ASP A 264 -6.46 45.90 4.46
CA ASP A 264 -6.00 46.41 3.18
C ASP A 264 -7.17 46.39 2.18
N GLU A 265 -7.78 47.56 1.98
CA GLU A 265 -8.92 47.73 1.08
C GLU A 265 -8.55 47.45 -0.39
N VAL A 266 -7.26 47.48 -0.75
CA VAL A 266 -6.78 47.05 -2.09
C VAL A 266 -6.78 45.53 -2.18
N LEU A 267 -6.24 44.84 -1.18
CA LEU A 267 -6.24 43.36 -1.13
C LEU A 267 -7.67 42.81 -1.04
N GLU A 268 -8.54 43.41 -0.23
CA GLU A 268 -9.97 43.05 -0.20
C GLU A 268 -10.64 43.28 -1.57
N HIS A 269 -10.32 44.39 -2.26
CA HIS A 269 -10.83 44.63 -3.60
C HIS A 269 -10.35 43.57 -4.59
N GLU A 270 -9.06 43.26 -4.65
CA GLU A 270 -8.50 42.22 -5.53
C GLU A 270 -9.12 40.84 -5.24
N LEU A 271 -9.29 40.47 -3.97
CA LEU A 271 -9.97 39.22 -3.59
C LEU A 271 -11.43 39.18 -4.07
N THR A 272 -12.19 40.27 -3.96
CA THR A 272 -13.57 40.29 -4.51
C THR A 272 -13.60 40.26 -6.04
N VAL A 273 -12.60 40.84 -6.72
CA VAL A 273 -12.46 40.75 -8.19
C VAL A 273 -12.09 39.34 -8.62
N ALA A 274 -11.17 38.67 -7.90
CA ALA A 274 -10.78 37.28 -8.13
C ALA A 274 -11.96 36.31 -7.90
N ASP A 275 -12.70 36.46 -6.81
CA ASP A 275 -13.95 35.72 -6.53
C ASP A 275 -14.98 35.89 -7.66
N ARG A 276 -15.22 37.14 -8.09
CA ARG A 276 -16.11 37.43 -9.23
C ARG A 276 -15.63 36.81 -10.54
N ARG A 277 -14.32 36.74 -10.77
CA ARG A 277 -13.71 36.07 -11.93
C ARG A 277 -13.92 34.55 -11.87
N GLN A 278 -13.59 33.92 -10.74
CA GLN A 278 -13.79 32.49 -10.51
C GLN A 278 -15.28 32.09 -10.64
N LYS A 279 -16.20 32.88 -10.08
CA LYS A 279 -17.66 32.63 -10.21
C LYS A 279 -18.19 32.77 -11.64
N ARG A 280 -17.52 33.55 -12.51
CA ARG A 280 -17.83 33.59 -13.95
C ARG A 280 -17.26 32.37 -14.67
N GLU A 281 -16.03 32.00 -14.35
CA GLU A 281 -15.32 30.83 -14.90
C GLU A 281 -16.05 29.52 -14.57
N ILE A 282 -16.50 29.34 -13.33
CA ILE A 282 -17.35 28.20 -12.90
C ILE A 282 -18.64 28.14 -13.74
N ARG A 283 -19.38 29.25 -13.89
CA ARG A 283 -20.62 29.29 -14.69
C ARG A 283 -20.39 29.02 -16.18
N GLN A 284 -19.23 29.43 -16.71
CA GLN A 284 -18.84 29.09 -18.08
C GLN A 284 -18.57 27.58 -18.20
N LEU A 285 -17.82 26.99 -17.27
CA LEU A 285 -17.55 25.56 -17.24
C LEU A 285 -18.83 24.73 -17.06
N GLU A 286 -19.78 25.18 -16.23
CA GLU A 286 -21.11 24.57 -16.08
C GLU A 286 -21.93 24.62 -17.38
N GLN A 287 -21.88 25.74 -18.12
CA GLN A 287 -22.53 25.86 -19.44
C GLN A 287 -21.83 24.99 -20.50
N GLU A 288 -20.50 24.93 -20.49
CA GLU A 288 -19.73 24.10 -21.42
C GLU A 288 -19.90 22.61 -21.11
N LEU A 289 -20.03 22.20 -19.85
CA LEU A 289 -20.27 20.80 -19.44
C LEU A 289 -21.50 20.21 -20.15
N HIS A 290 -22.57 21.00 -20.33
CA HIS A 290 -23.75 20.59 -21.11
C HIS A 290 -23.43 20.35 -22.59
N ARG A 291 -22.52 21.14 -23.20
CA ARG A 291 -22.05 20.93 -24.59
C ARG A 291 -21.16 19.68 -24.68
N TRP A 292 -20.26 19.49 -23.71
CA TRP A 292 -19.40 18.31 -23.62
C TRP A 292 -20.21 17.03 -23.40
N GLN A 293 -21.28 17.08 -22.61
CA GLN A 293 -22.21 15.96 -22.41
C GLN A 293 -22.85 15.53 -23.75
N VAL A 294 -23.45 16.46 -24.50
CA VAL A 294 -24.03 16.16 -25.83
C VAL A 294 -22.98 15.59 -26.79
N LEU A 295 -21.74 16.10 -26.77
CA LEU A 295 -20.65 15.57 -27.59
C LEU A 295 -20.29 14.12 -27.19
N VAL A 296 -20.14 13.84 -25.89
CA VAL A 296 -19.89 12.50 -25.35
C VAL A 296 -21.01 11.54 -25.74
N ASP A 297 -22.27 11.93 -25.57
CA ASP A 297 -23.43 11.11 -25.90
C ASP A 297 -23.48 10.78 -27.40
N SER A 298 -23.12 11.73 -28.27
CA SER A 298 -23.04 11.53 -29.73
C SER A 298 -21.90 10.59 -30.16
N ILE A 299 -20.74 10.64 -29.49
CA ILE A 299 -19.56 9.82 -29.81
C ILE A 299 -19.69 8.41 -29.24
N THR A 300 -20.35 8.26 -28.09
CA THR A 300 -20.48 6.97 -27.38
C THR A 300 -21.80 6.24 -27.67
N GLY A 301 -22.78 6.90 -28.27
CA GLY A 301 -24.11 6.34 -28.53
C GLY A 301 -24.93 6.08 -27.25
N MET A 302 -24.66 6.82 -26.18
CA MET A 302 -25.14 6.51 -24.83
C MET A 302 -26.47 7.18 -24.43
N SER A 303 -27.16 7.85 -25.36
CA SER A 303 -28.42 8.60 -25.12
C SER A 303 -29.66 7.75 -24.82
N SER A 304 -29.48 6.54 -24.26
CA SER A 304 -30.54 5.89 -23.47
C SER A 304 -30.69 6.63 -22.13
N PRO A 305 -31.90 6.88 -21.60
CA PRO A 305 -32.03 7.09 -20.16
C PRO A 305 -31.38 5.90 -19.44
N ASP A 306 -30.57 6.14 -18.40
CA ASP A 306 -29.76 5.06 -17.78
C ASP A 306 -30.62 3.95 -17.15
N PHE A 307 -31.91 4.21 -16.94
CA PHE A 307 -32.91 3.25 -16.47
C PHE A 307 -34.19 3.31 -17.32
N ASP A 308 -34.78 2.15 -17.56
CA ASP A 308 -36.19 2.03 -17.89
C ASP A 308 -37.04 1.92 -16.61
N SER A 309 -38.37 1.95 -16.75
CA SER A 309 -39.34 1.86 -15.64
C SER A 309 -39.34 0.53 -14.87
N GLN A 310 -38.53 -0.45 -15.29
CA GLN A 310 -38.40 -1.76 -14.64
C GLN A 310 -36.99 -2.01 -14.07
N THR A 311 -36.03 -1.12 -14.34
CA THR A 311 -34.62 -1.31 -13.97
C THR A 311 -34.31 -0.60 -12.66
N LEU A 312 -34.03 -1.40 -11.63
CA LEU A 312 -33.75 -0.97 -10.25
C LEU A 312 -32.35 -0.34 -10.12
N ALA A 313 -31.39 -0.88 -10.85
CA ALA A 313 -29.99 -0.47 -10.87
C ALA A 313 -29.30 -0.92 -12.17
N VAL A 314 -28.13 -0.38 -12.48
CA VAL A 314 -27.28 -0.81 -13.59
C VAL A 314 -25.86 -1.07 -13.09
N LEU A 315 -25.32 -2.25 -13.40
CA LEU A 315 -23.88 -2.49 -13.29
C LEU A 315 -23.27 -2.15 -14.66
N ARG A 316 -22.54 -1.05 -14.73
CA ARG A 316 -21.98 -0.49 -15.96
C ARG A 316 -20.51 -0.87 -16.09
N GLY A 317 -20.18 -1.73 -17.06
CA GLY A 317 -18.81 -2.04 -17.47
C GLY A 317 -18.26 -1.06 -18.49
N ARG A 318 -17.09 -1.41 -19.04
CA ARG A 318 -16.46 -0.78 -20.20
C ARG A 318 -17.02 -1.37 -21.51
N MET A 319 -17.31 -2.67 -21.54
CA MET A 319 -17.85 -3.38 -22.71
C MET A 319 -19.37 -3.56 -22.61
N VAL A 320 -19.89 -3.92 -21.44
CA VAL A 320 -21.30 -4.34 -21.25
C VAL A 320 -22.00 -3.52 -20.15
N ARG A 321 -23.29 -3.20 -20.36
CA ARG A 321 -24.20 -2.65 -19.33
C ARG A 321 -25.18 -3.75 -18.92
N TYR A 322 -25.24 -4.07 -17.62
CA TYR A 322 -26.12 -5.10 -17.07
C TYR A 322 -27.27 -4.43 -16.30
N LEU A 323 -28.51 -4.59 -16.78
CA LEU A 323 -29.70 -3.98 -16.19
C LEU A 323 -30.29 -4.88 -15.08
N MET A 324 -30.29 -4.42 -13.83
CA MET A 324 -30.85 -5.16 -12.69
C MET A 324 -32.37 -4.90 -12.60
N ARG A 325 -33.18 -5.80 -13.17
CA ARG A 325 -34.65 -5.77 -13.03
C ARG A 325 -35.18 -6.63 -11.87
N SER A 326 -34.42 -7.64 -11.44
CA SER A 326 -34.75 -8.50 -10.29
C SER A 326 -34.23 -7.93 -8.97
N ARG A 327 -34.93 -8.17 -7.84
CA ARG A 327 -34.45 -7.78 -6.50
C ARG A 327 -33.16 -8.49 -6.07
N GLU A 328 -32.80 -9.58 -6.73
CA GLU A 328 -31.56 -10.33 -6.54
C GLU A 328 -30.97 -10.70 -7.90
N ILE A 329 -29.66 -10.52 -8.08
CA ILE A 329 -28.90 -10.95 -9.27
C ILE A 329 -27.56 -11.56 -8.88
N THR A 330 -27.13 -12.57 -9.62
CA THR A 330 -25.86 -13.30 -9.44
C THR A 330 -24.83 -12.86 -10.48
N LEU A 331 -23.57 -12.74 -10.06
CA LEU A 331 -22.45 -12.34 -10.91
C LEU A 331 -21.28 -13.32 -10.80
N GLY A 332 -20.57 -13.55 -11.90
CA GLY A 332 -19.48 -14.53 -11.95
C GLY A 332 -19.00 -14.84 -13.35
N ARG A 333 -18.76 -16.13 -13.64
CA ARG A 333 -18.40 -16.62 -14.98
C ARG A 333 -19.33 -17.76 -15.38
N ALA A 334 -20.08 -17.58 -16.46
CA ALA A 334 -21.05 -18.57 -16.91
C ALA A 334 -20.39 -19.88 -17.33
N THR A 335 -21.10 -20.98 -17.10
CA THR A 335 -20.76 -22.32 -17.59
C THR A 335 -22.06 -23.10 -17.81
N LYS A 336 -22.03 -24.15 -18.65
CA LYS A 336 -23.22 -24.97 -18.99
C LYS A 336 -24.03 -25.41 -17.76
N ASP A 337 -23.35 -25.76 -16.68
CA ASP A 337 -23.93 -26.30 -15.44
C ASP A 337 -24.24 -25.22 -14.38
N ASN A 338 -23.97 -23.94 -14.66
CA ASN A 338 -24.14 -22.83 -13.73
C ASN A 338 -24.46 -21.55 -14.50
N GLN A 339 -25.77 -21.33 -14.72
CA GLN A 339 -26.31 -20.07 -15.23
C GLN A 339 -26.12 -18.95 -14.18
N ILE A 340 -25.93 -17.72 -14.65
CA ILE A 340 -25.81 -16.50 -13.84
C ILE A 340 -26.41 -15.32 -14.61
N ASP A 341 -26.88 -14.31 -13.89
CA ASP A 341 -27.55 -13.14 -14.46
C ASP A 341 -26.54 -12.15 -15.09
N VAL A 342 -25.32 -12.10 -14.53
CA VAL A 342 -24.24 -11.20 -14.97
C VAL A 342 -22.98 -12.03 -15.25
N ASP A 343 -22.78 -12.39 -16.53
CA ASP A 343 -21.57 -13.07 -16.97
C ASP A 343 -20.43 -12.11 -17.25
N LEU A 344 -19.47 -12.06 -16.33
CA LEU A 344 -18.30 -11.18 -16.39
C LEU A 344 -17.28 -11.64 -17.46
N ALA A 345 -17.49 -12.79 -18.12
CA ALA A 345 -16.69 -13.20 -19.28
C ALA A 345 -16.94 -12.33 -20.54
N LEU A 346 -18.10 -11.70 -20.64
CA LEU A 346 -18.41 -10.77 -21.74
C LEU A 346 -17.64 -9.45 -21.63
N GLU A 347 -17.15 -9.12 -20.43
CA GLU A 347 -16.40 -7.89 -20.15
C GLU A 347 -14.88 -8.05 -20.35
N GLY A 348 -14.35 -9.29 -20.29
CA GLY A 348 -12.92 -9.54 -20.51
C GLY A 348 -12.39 -10.85 -19.88
N PRO A 349 -11.07 -10.93 -19.58
CA PRO A 349 -10.34 -12.08 -19.04
C PRO A 349 -10.83 -12.76 -17.74
N ALA A 350 -12.05 -13.32 -17.74
CA ALA A 350 -12.72 -13.88 -16.57
C ALA A 350 -12.16 -15.23 -16.07
N TRP A 351 -11.06 -15.77 -16.62
CA TRP A 351 -10.49 -17.05 -16.15
C TRP A 351 -10.03 -17.01 -14.67
N LYS A 352 -9.84 -15.82 -14.11
CA LYS A 352 -9.55 -15.60 -12.68
C LYS A 352 -10.81 -15.55 -11.80
N ILE A 353 -12.01 -15.48 -12.38
CA ILE A 353 -13.29 -15.22 -11.71
C ILE A 353 -14.01 -16.53 -11.37
N SER A 354 -14.67 -16.56 -10.21
CA SER A 354 -15.44 -17.72 -9.74
C SER A 354 -16.74 -17.87 -10.53
N ARG A 355 -17.21 -19.11 -10.78
CA ARG A 355 -18.46 -19.37 -11.55
C ARG A 355 -19.66 -18.58 -11.01
N LYS A 356 -19.86 -18.67 -9.69
CA LYS A 356 -20.56 -17.68 -8.88
C LYS A 356 -19.51 -16.93 -8.07
N GLN A 357 -19.41 -15.61 -8.26
CA GLN A 357 -18.41 -14.74 -7.61
C GLN A 357 -19.06 -13.79 -6.61
N GLY A 358 -20.31 -13.39 -6.82
CA GLY A 358 -21.07 -12.60 -5.87
C GLY A 358 -22.55 -12.55 -6.20
N VAL A 359 -23.29 -11.88 -5.33
CA VAL A 359 -24.74 -11.65 -5.47
C VAL A 359 -25.05 -10.23 -5.02
N ILE A 360 -25.78 -9.48 -5.84
CA ILE A 360 -26.31 -8.15 -5.47
C ILE A 360 -27.79 -8.32 -5.10
N LYS A 361 -28.18 -7.81 -3.94
CA LYS A 361 -29.55 -7.87 -3.42
C LYS A 361 -30.06 -6.50 -3.03
N LEU A 362 -31.27 -6.17 -3.47
CA LEU A 362 -32.07 -5.04 -2.99
C LEU A 362 -32.88 -5.47 -1.76
N LYS A 363 -32.69 -4.76 -0.64
CA LYS A 363 -33.49 -4.93 0.57
C LYS A 363 -34.79 -4.11 0.51
N ASN A 364 -35.78 -4.49 1.33
CA ASN A 364 -37.05 -3.78 1.48
C ASN A 364 -36.91 -2.31 1.95
N ASN A 365 -35.78 -1.91 2.54
CA ASN A 365 -35.51 -0.51 2.91
C ASN A 365 -34.97 0.34 1.73
N GLY A 366 -34.83 -0.23 0.53
CA GLY A 366 -34.29 0.43 -0.65
C GLY A 366 -32.76 0.41 -0.78
N GLU A 367 -32.05 -0.29 0.12
CA GLU A 367 -30.59 -0.41 0.04
C GLU A 367 -30.12 -1.62 -0.76
N PHE A 368 -29.11 -1.42 -1.59
CA PHE A 368 -28.40 -2.49 -2.30
C PHE A 368 -27.21 -3.01 -1.49
N PHE A 369 -27.05 -4.33 -1.44
CA PHE A 369 -25.91 -5.00 -0.83
C PHE A 369 -25.30 -6.01 -1.78
N ILE A 370 -23.97 -6.01 -1.91
CA ILE A 370 -23.22 -7.05 -2.60
C ILE A 370 -22.64 -8.03 -1.57
N ALA A 371 -22.86 -9.32 -1.78
CA ALA A 371 -22.21 -10.41 -1.05
C ALA A 371 -21.15 -11.04 -1.95
N ASN A 372 -19.95 -11.31 -1.42
CA ASN A 372 -18.92 -12.03 -2.13
C ASN A 372 -19.00 -13.53 -1.80
N GLU A 373 -19.35 -14.35 -2.78
CA GLU A 373 -19.38 -15.82 -2.65
C GLU A 373 -18.18 -16.50 -3.32
N GLY A 374 -17.36 -15.73 -4.05
CA GLY A 374 -16.22 -16.23 -4.79
C GLY A 374 -14.94 -16.37 -3.97
N ARG A 375 -13.93 -16.99 -4.60
CA ARG A 375 -12.60 -17.21 -3.99
C ARG A 375 -11.71 -15.96 -3.98
N ARG A 376 -12.04 -14.94 -4.77
CA ARG A 376 -11.30 -13.67 -4.84
C ARG A 376 -12.03 -12.56 -4.11
N PRO A 377 -11.33 -11.57 -3.55
CA PRO A 377 -11.98 -10.35 -3.07
C PRO A 377 -12.68 -9.62 -4.23
N ILE A 378 -13.80 -8.97 -3.92
CA ILE A 378 -14.41 -7.92 -4.74
C ILE A 378 -14.02 -6.60 -4.08
N PHE A 379 -13.52 -5.64 -4.83
CA PHE A 379 -13.21 -4.31 -4.27
C PHE A 379 -14.38 -3.36 -4.52
N ILE A 380 -14.87 -2.69 -3.48
CA ILE A 380 -15.89 -1.65 -3.57
C ILE A 380 -15.26 -0.34 -3.11
N ASP A 381 -15.18 0.66 -4.00
CA ASP A 381 -14.57 1.96 -3.72
C ASP A 381 -13.15 1.82 -3.10
N GLY A 382 -12.37 0.90 -3.68
CA GLY A 382 -11.02 0.52 -3.25
C GLY A 382 -10.94 -0.43 -2.03
N ARG A 383 -12.06 -0.73 -1.35
CA ARG A 383 -12.10 -1.57 -0.13
C ARG A 383 -12.34 -3.04 -0.45
N PRO A 384 -11.49 -3.99 0.00
CA PRO A 384 -11.65 -5.42 -0.29
C PRO A 384 -12.77 -6.07 0.55
N VAL A 385 -13.80 -6.58 -0.13
CA VAL A 385 -14.84 -7.45 0.42
C VAL A 385 -14.39 -8.90 0.25
N LEU A 386 -14.09 -9.58 1.36
CA LEU A 386 -13.63 -10.98 1.35
C LEU A 386 -14.79 -11.97 1.15
N GLY A 387 -14.49 -13.22 0.76
CA GLY A 387 -15.49 -14.27 0.61
C GLY A 387 -16.29 -14.49 1.91
N GLY A 388 -17.61 -14.66 1.78
CA GLY A 388 -18.57 -14.71 2.90
C GLY A 388 -18.93 -13.33 3.48
N SER A 389 -18.26 -12.25 3.08
CA SER A 389 -18.58 -10.89 3.54
C SER A 389 -19.59 -10.21 2.61
N LYS A 390 -20.30 -9.21 3.16
CA LYS A 390 -21.24 -8.35 2.43
C LYS A 390 -20.93 -6.87 2.65
N TRP A 391 -21.22 -6.05 1.66
CA TRP A 391 -20.98 -4.60 1.66
C TRP A 391 -22.17 -3.85 1.06
N LYS A 392 -22.42 -2.61 1.50
CA LYS A 392 -23.47 -1.74 0.94
C LYS A 392 -22.98 -1.11 -0.35
N LEU A 393 -23.77 -1.18 -1.42
CA LEU A 393 -23.52 -0.41 -2.64
C LEU A 393 -24.21 0.96 -2.53
N SER A 394 -23.48 2.01 -2.88
CA SER A 394 -24.02 3.36 -3.08
C SER A 394 -24.19 3.64 -4.57
N ASN A 395 -24.91 4.71 -4.91
CA ASN A 395 -24.90 5.20 -6.29
C ASN A 395 -23.49 5.67 -6.66
N ASN A 396 -23.07 5.41 -7.90
CA ASN A 396 -21.72 5.62 -8.41
C ASN A 396 -20.60 4.79 -7.75
N SER A 397 -20.90 3.82 -6.87
CA SER A 397 -19.88 2.93 -6.28
C SER A 397 -19.11 2.17 -7.37
N VAL A 398 -17.78 2.18 -7.28
CA VAL A 398 -16.89 1.45 -8.18
C VAL A 398 -16.72 0.02 -7.69
N VAL A 399 -17.02 -0.96 -8.55
CA VAL A 399 -16.93 -2.39 -8.26
C VAL A 399 -15.82 -3.01 -9.11
N GLU A 400 -14.78 -3.57 -8.48
CA GLU A 400 -13.66 -4.20 -9.20
C GLU A 400 -13.51 -5.69 -8.87
N ILE A 401 -13.40 -6.51 -9.92
CA ILE A 401 -13.35 -7.97 -9.84
C ILE A 401 -12.25 -8.49 -10.78
N ALA A 402 -11.15 -8.98 -10.21
CA ALA A 402 -10.06 -9.63 -10.96
C ALA A 402 -9.52 -8.85 -12.18
N SER A 403 -9.39 -7.53 -12.04
CA SER A 403 -8.99 -6.54 -13.06
C SER A 403 -10.07 -6.10 -14.06
N LEU A 404 -11.31 -6.55 -13.91
CA LEU A 404 -12.48 -5.88 -14.48
C LEU A 404 -12.97 -4.78 -13.50
N ARG A 405 -13.49 -3.68 -14.04
CA ARG A 405 -14.01 -2.53 -13.27
C ARG A 405 -15.37 -2.11 -13.80
N PHE A 406 -16.30 -1.88 -12.89
CA PHE A 406 -17.67 -1.46 -13.14
C PHE A 406 -18.02 -0.24 -12.29
N VAL A 407 -19.05 0.50 -12.71
CA VAL A 407 -19.73 1.52 -11.89
C VAL A 407 -21.15 1.03 -11.61
N PHE A 408 -21.60 1.11 -10.36
CA PHE A 408 -22.95 0.75 -9.97
C PHE A 408 -23.84 2.00 -9.90
N LEU A 409 -24.90 2.03 -10.69
CA LEU A 409 -25.85 3.15 -10.81
C LEU A 409 -27.21 2.73 -10.24
N ILE A 410 -27.88 3.60 -9.48
CA ILE A 410 -29.17 3.32 -8.81
C ILE A 410 -30.30 4.16 -9.41
N ASN A 411 -31.43 3.52 -9.74
CA ASN A 411 -32.65 4.22 -10.14
C ASN A 411 -33.33 4.82 -8.90
N HIS A 412 -32.93 6.03 -8.53
CA HIS A 412 -33.44 6.69 -7.32
C HIS A 412 -34.96 6.92 -7.34
N GLU A 413 -35.56 7.16 -8.51
CA GLU A 413 -37.00 7.38 -8.66
C GLU A 413 -37.79 6.10 -8.43
N LEU A 414 -37.44 5.01 -9.11
CA LEU A 414 -38.10 3.70 -8.95
C LEU A 414 -37.90 3.15 -7.54
N ILE A 415 -36.72 3.34 -6.94
CA ILE A 415 -36.45 2.92 -5.56
C ILE A 415 -37.22 3.79 -4.54
N ALA A 416 -37.48 5.07 -4.83
CA ALA A 416 -38.36 5.89 -4.00
C ALA A 416 -39.82 5.40 -4.05
N MET A 417 -40.33 5.06 -5.24
CA MET A 417 -41.68 4.50 -5.40
C MET A 417 -41.83 3.14 -4.70
N ILE A 418 -40.86 2.23 -4.85
CA ILE A 418 -40.86 0.94 -4.16
C ILE A 418 -40.82 1.11 -2.63
N ARG A 419 -40.11 2.14 -2.12
CA ARG A 419 -40.07 2.45 -0.67
C ARG A 419 -41.40 2.99 -0.15
N SER A 420 -42.11 3.85 -0.89
CA SER A 420 -43.41 4.38 -0.44
C SER A 420 -44.50 3.30 -0.50
N GLU A 421 -44.50 2.45 -1.52
CA GLU A 421 -45.39 1.28 -1.59
C GLU A 421 -45.12 0.28 -0.45
N ALA A 422 -43.85 -0.06 -0.19
CA ALA A 422 -43.48 -0.96 0.90
C ALA A 422 -43.82 -0.39 2.29
N ALA A 423 -43.74 0.93 2.48
CA ALA A 423 -44.20 1.59 3.70
C ALA A 423 -45.73 1.48 3.88
N ARG A 424 -46.50 1.66 2.81
CA ARG A 424 -47.97 1.52 2.85
C ARG A 424 -48.41 0.08 3.16
N LEU A 425 -47.70 -0.92 2.64
CA LEU A 425 -47.94 -2.34 2.91
C LEU A 425 -47.45 -2.80 4.30
N GLY A 426 -46.65 -2.00 5.01
CA GLY A 426 -46.23 -2.26 6.38
C GLY A 426 -47.17 -1.69 7.46
N HIS A 427 -48.32 -1.16 7.06
CA HIS A 427 -49.37 -0.60 7.92
C HIS A 427 -50.76 -1.24 7.66
N GLN A 428 -50.74 -2.47 7.13
CA GLN A 428 -51.85 -3.43 7.09
C GLN A 428 -51.37 -4.74 7.73
#